data_AF-A0A2U0S6G5-F1
#
_entry.id   AF-A0A2U0S6G5-F1
#
_cell.length_a   1.000
_cell.length_b   1.000
_cell.length_c   1.000
_cell.angle_alpha   90.00
_cell.angle_beta   90.00
_cell.angle_gamma   90.00
#
_symmetry.space_group_name_H-M   'P 1'
#
loop_
_entity.id
_entity.type
_entity.pdbx_description
1 polymer ?
#
loop_
_entity_poly.entity_id
_entity_poly.type
_entity_poly.pdbx_seq_one_letter_code
_entity_poly.pdbx_strand_id
1 'polypeptide(L)'
;MGKMEKKLSKITEREREVYDYINEREEIIVSNLPRNMMGAIPKLENVGLIKTFRKNVTPWAQKKHTFVKSLQAKKKVKLPEPENEEEQAS
;
A
#
# COMPACT_ATOMS: atom_id res chain seq x y z
N MET A 1 -13.26 -24.31 -3.44
CA MET A 1 -12.88 -23.07 -4.13
C MET A 1 -12.59 -21.99 -3.10
N GLY A 2 -11.37 -21.44 -3.08
CA GLY A 2 -10.97 -20.46 -2.07
C GLY A 2 -11.73 -19.14 -2.21
N LYS A 3 -12.12 -18.51 -1.10
CA LYS A 3 -12.79 -17.19 -1.09
C LYS A 3 -11.97 -16.08 -1.78
N MET A 4 -10.66 -16.30 -1.96
CA MET A 4 -9.69 -15.35 -2.53
C MET A 4 -9.61 -15.38 -4.06
N GLU A 5 -9.61 -16.57 -4.68
CA GLU A 5 -9.61 -16.70 -6.15
C GLU A 5 -10.83 -15.97 -6.72
N LYS A 6 -11.97 -16.12 -6.05
CA LYS A 6 -13.22 -15.44 -6.40
C LYS A 6 -13.16 -13.90 -6.32
N LYS A 7 -12.24 -13.34 -5.54
CA LYS A 7 -12.01 -11.88 -5.45
C LYS A 7 -11.08 -11.40 -6.56
N LEU A 8 -10.00 -12.14 -6.83
CA LEU A 8 -9.06 -11.85 -7.91
C LEU A 8 -9.70 -11.98 -9.30
N SER A 9 -10.67 -12.87 -9.49
CA SER A 9 -11.44 -12.97 -10.74
C SER A 9 -12.38 -11.79 -11.00
N LYS A 10 -12.59 -10.89 -10.02
CA LYS A 10 -13.50 -9.73 -10.15
C LYS A 10 -12.80 -8.44 -10.53
N ILE A 11 -11.47 -8.44 -10.55
CA ILE A 11 -10.66 -7.25 -10.84
C ILE A 11 -10.01 -7.40 -12.22
N THR A 12 -9.82 -6.28 -12.92
CA THR A 12 -9.11 -6.26 -14.21
C THR A 12 -7.60 -6.34 -14.03
N GLU A 13 -6.86 -6.56 -15.12
CA GLU A 13 -5.39 -6.57 -15.12
C GLU A 13 -4.81 -5.27 -14.55
N ARG A 14 -5.41 -4.13 -14.90
CA ARG A 14 -4.99 -2.83 -14.39
C ARG A 14 -5.21 -2.66 -12.89
N GLU A 15 -6.34 -3.17 -12.39
CA GLU A 15 -6.60 -3.20 -10.94
C GLU A 15 -5.62 -4.15 -10.22
N ARG A 16 -5.21 -5.23 -10.88
CA ARG A 16 -4.18 -6.13 -10.37
C ARG A 16 -2.81 -5.46 -10.30
N GLU A 17 -2.42 -4.69 -11.31
CA GLU A 17 -1.18 -3.90 -11.29
C GLU A 17 -1.17 -2.88 -10.13
N VAL A 18 -2.29 -2.16 -9.94
CA VAL A 18 -2.43 -1.22 -8.82
C VAL A 18 -2.35 -1.94 -7.48
N TYR A 19 -2.98 -3.10 -7.40
CA TYR A 19 -2.94 -3.93 -6.22
C TYR A 19 -1.50 -4.39 -5.90
N ASP A 20 -0.75 -4.84 -6.91
CA ASP A 20 0.64 -5.27 -6.76
C ASP A 20 1.52 -4.11 -6.30
N TYR A 21 1.38 -2.93 -6.92
CA TYR A 21 2.10 -1.72 -6.55
C TYR A 21 1.85 -1.28 -5.09
N ILE A 22 0.60 -1.36 -4.62
CA ILE A 22 0.27 -1.08 -3.22
C ILE A 22 0.84 -2.17 -2.31
N ASN A 23 0.82 -3.42 -2.76
CA ASN A 23 1.30 -4.56 -1.99
C ASN A 23 2.83 -4.57 -1.82
N GLU A 24 3.59 -4.13 -2.82
CA GLU A 24 5.04 -3.93 -2.73
C GLU A 24 5.43 -2.85 -1.72
N ARG A 25 4.61 -1.80 -1.59
CA ARG A 25 4.91 -0.65 -0.73
C ARG A 25 4.29 -0.74 0.67
N GLU A 26 3.50 -1.77 0.94
CA GLU A 26 2.64 -2.01 2.12
C GLU A 26 1.60 -0.89 2.42
N GLU A 27 2.05 0.36 2.54
CA GLU A 27 1.28 1.55 2.85
C GLU A 27 1.71 2.71 1.94
N ILE A 28 0.76 3.33 1.24
CA ILE A 28 1.04 4.48 0.39
C ILE A 28 -0.01 5.59 0.56
N ILE A 29 0.43 6.84 0.49
CA ILE A 29 -0.46 8.00 0.47
C ILE A 29 -1.19 8.05 -0.88
N VAL A 30 -2.52 8.22 -0.87
CA VAL A 30 -3.35 8.34 -2.08
C VAL A 30 -2.82 9.42 -3.03
N SER A 31 -2.33 10.54 -2.49
CA SER A 31 -1.75 11.64 -3.27
C SER A 31 -0.44 11.30 -3.97
N ASN A 32 0.26 10.24 -3.55
CA ASN A 32 1.50 9.78 -4.18
C ASN A 32 1.23 8.70 -5.25
N LEU A 33 0.02 8.16 -5.30
CA LEU A 33 -0.39 7.27 -6.37
C LEU A 33 -0.58 8.08 -7.66
N PRO A 34 -0.12 7.56 -8.80
CA PRO A 34 -0.33 8.23 -10.07
C PRO A 34 -1.84 8.25 -10.37
N ARG A 35 -2.30 9.34 -10.98
CA ARG A 35 -3.73 9.67 -11.13
C ARG A 35 -4.51 8.62 -11.94
N ASN A 36 -3.81 7.92 -12.83
CA ASN A 36 -4.31 6.79 -13.62
C ASN A 36 -4.58 5.51 -12.80
N MET A 37 -3.98 5.37 -11.61
CA MET A 37 -4.17 4.25 -10.69
C MET A 37 -5.20 4.54 -9.61
N MET A 38 -5.44 5.82 -9.28
CA MET A 38 -6.41 6.24 -8.26
C MET A 38 -7.83 5.71 -8.53
N GLY A 39 -8.21 5.54 -9.80
CA GLY A 39 -9.54 5.02 -10.18
C GLY A 39 -9.77 3.56 -9.75
N ALA A 40 -8.71 2.78 -9.56
CA ALA A 40 -8.81 1.38 -9.14
C ALA A 40 -9.02 1.22 -7.62
N ILE A 41 -8.65 2.23 -6.82
CA ILE A 41 -8.75 2.20 -5.35
C ILE A 41 -10.17 1.86 -4.87
N PRO A 42 -11.24 2.59 -5.26
CA PRO A 42 -12.58 2.29 -4.75
C PRO A 42 -13.06 0.88 -5.10
N LYS A 43 -12.65 0.35 -6.27
CA LYS A 43 -13.04 -1.00 -6.70
C LYS A 43 -12.28 -2.08 -5.92
N LEU A 44 -10.98 -1.91 -5.73
CA LEU A 44 -10.15 -2.80 -4.91
C LEU A 44 -10.61 -2.81 -3.44
N GLU A 45 -11.06 -1.66 -2.91
CA GLU A 45 -11.63 -1.56 -1.57
C GLU A 45 -12.98 -2.29 -1.47
N ASN A 46 -13.86 -2.14 -2.46
CA ASN A 46 -15.16 -2.81 -2.49
C ASN A 46 -15.02 -4.35 -2.55
N VAL A 47 -14.04 -4.85 -3.30
CA VAL A 47 -13.70 -6.29 -3.34
C VAL A 47 -13.03 -6.75 -2.02
N GLY A 48 -12.60 -5.81 -1.17
CA GLY A 48 -11.95 -6.07 0.11
C GLY A 48 -10.56 -6.66 -0.06
N LEU A 49 -9.79 -6.11 -1.00
CA LEU A 49 -8.37 -6.43 -1.23
C LEU A 49 -7.44 -5.41 -0.56
N ILE A 50 -7.88 -4.16 -0.50
CA ILE A 50 -7.17 -3.04 0.13
C ILE A 50 -8.08 -2.36 1.15
N LYS A 51 -7.49 -1.49 1.97
CA LYS A 51 -8.21 -0.64 2.92
C LYS A 51 -7.65 0.77 2.87
N THR A 52 -8.53 1.76 2.79
CA THR A 52 -8.15 3.15 2.97
C THR A 52 -8.38 3.61 4.40
N PHE A 53 -7.52 4.50 4.89
CA PHE A 53 -7.66 5.13 6.21
C PHE A 53 -6.96 6.49 6.21
N ARG A 54 -7.27 7.33 7.20
CA ARG A 54 -6.66 8.65 7.35
C ARG A 54 -5.69 8.65 8.53
N LYS A 55 -4.45 9.07 8.28
CA LYS A 55 -3.38 9.17 9.28
C LYS A 55 -2.60 10.46 9.08
N ASN A 56 -1.92 10.92 10.12
CA ASN A 56 -0.96 12.01 10.01
C ASN A 56 0.37 11.42 9.52
N VAL A 57 1.03 12.07 8.56
CA VAL A 57 2.32 11.59 8.03
C VAL A 57 3.40 11.63 9.13
N THR A 58 3.36 12.69 9.94
CA THR A 58 4.22 12.86 11.12
C THR A 58 3.36 13.17 12.35
N PRO A 59 3.82 12.87 13.57
CA PRO A 59 3.06 13.11 14.79
C PRO A 59 2.70 14.59 15.00
N TRP A 60 3.44 15.51 14.38
CA TRP A 60 3.23 16.96 14.50
C TRP A 60 2.56 17.57 13.26
N ALA A 61 2.25 16.77 12.24
CA ALA A 61 1.53 17.25 11.07
C ALA A 61 0.10 17.64 11.47
N GLN A 62 -0.31 18.86 11.13
CA GLN A 62 -1.69 19.33 11.35
C GLN A 62 -2.69 18.71 10.36
N LYS A 63 -2.21 18.25 9.18
CA LYS A 63 -3.06 17.73 8.11
C LYS A 63 -3.05 16.20 8.09
N LYS A 64 -4.26 15.61 8.06
CA LYS A 64 -4.46 14.18 7.85
C LYS A 64 -4.38 13.88 6.35
N HIS A 65 -3.64 12.84 5.99
CA HIS A 65 -3.57 12.32 4.63
C HIS A 65 -4.32 10.99 4.54
N THR A 66 -4.87 10.70 3.37
CA THR A 66 -5.49 9.40 3.09
C THR A 66 -4.39 8.45 2.65
N PHE A 67 -4.31 7.31 3.33
CA PHE A 67 -3.42 6.21 3.04
C PHE A 67 -4.22 5.01 2.52
N VAL A 68 -3.53 4.20 1.75
CA VAL A 68 -4.02 2.92 1.23
C VAL A 68 -3.07 1.84 1.70
N LYS A 69 -3.63 0.75 2.22
CA LYS A 69 -2.87 -0.43 2.65
C LYS A 69 -3.46 -1.69 2.03
N SER A 70 -2.60 -2.62 1.60
CA SER A 70 -3.05 -3.93 1.15
C SER A 70 -3.50 -4.76 2.36
N LEU A 71 -4.60 -5.49 2.22
CA LEU A 71 -5.07 -6.42 3.26
C LEU A 71 -4.45 -7.82 3.13
N GLN A 72 -3.58 -8.04 2.15
CA GLN A 72 -2.82 -9.28 2.09
C GLN A 72 -1.74 -9.25 3.16
N ALA A 73 -1.89 -10.13 4.14
CA ALA A 73 -0.81 -10.55 5.00
C ALA A 73 0.13 -11.47 4.22
N LYS A 74 0.94 -10.93 3.30
CA LYS A 74 2.23 -11.57 3.03
C LYS A 74 3.16 -11.13 4.15
N LYS A 75 3.17 -11.92 5.23
CA LYS A 75 4.32 -11.98 6.13
C LYS A 75 5.54 -12.37 5.28
N LYS A 76 6.65 -11.63 5.47
CA LYS A 76 8.00 -11.71 4.84
C LYS A 76 8.16 -10.72 3.68
N VAL A 77 9.11 -9.77 3.71
CA VAL A 77 10.52 -9.89 4.14
C VAL A 77 10.99 -8.64 4.91
N LYS A 78 11.60 -8.90 6.07
CA LYS A 78 12.51 -7.99 6.76
C LYS A 78 13.81 -7.92 5.95
N LEU A 79 14.29 -6.75 5.51
CA LEU A 79 15.70 -6.27 5.50
C LEU A 79 15.95 -5.11 4.49
N PRO A 80 16.98 -4.27 4.68
CA PRO A 80 17.72 -3.95 5.90
C PRO A 80 17.45 -2.50 6.36
N GLU A 81 17.56 -2.28 7.67
CA GLU A 81 17.88 -0.96 8.19
C GLU A 81 19.27 -0.58 7.63
N PRO A 82 19.51 0.64 7.11
CA PRO A 82 20.87 1.10 6.90
C PRO A 82 21.53 1.23 8.27
N GLU A 83 22.18 0.15 8.68
CA GLU A 83 23.17 0.11 9.74
C GLU A 83 24.28 1.11 9.39
N ASN A 84 24.31 2.21 10.15
CA ASN A 84 25.42 3.12 10.40
C ASN A 84 26.47 3.29 9.29
N GLU A 85 26.45 4.42 8.60
CA GLU A 85 27.72 5.09 8.28
C GLU A 85 28.29 5.64 9.59
N GLU A 86 29.04 4.76 10.26
CA GLU A 86 30.06 5.12 11.21
C GLU A 86 31.09 5.97 10.47
N GLU A 87 31.01 7.30 10.59
CA GLU A 87 32.18 8.16 10.42
C GLU A 87 32.26 9.10 11.62
N GLN A 88 32.51 8.48 12.78
CA GLN A 88 33.20 9.16 13.87
C GLN A 88 34.69 8.86 13.77
N ALA A 89 35.46 9.94 13.59
CA ALA A 89 36.82 10.13 14.06
C ALA A 89 37.94 9.16 13.61
N SER A 90 38.83 9.67 12.76
CA SER A 90 40.29 9.58 12.99
C SER A 90 40.98 10.81 12.43
#